data_AF-A0A3M1MHV7-F1
#
_entry.id   AF-A0A3M1MHV7-F1
#
_cell.length_a   1.000
_cell.length_b   1.000
_cell.length_c   1.000
_cell.angle_alpha   90.00
_cell.angle_beta   90.00
_cell.angle_gamma   90.00
#
_symmetry.space_group_name_H-M   'P 1'
#
loop_
_entity.id
_entity.type
_entity.pdbx_description
1 polymer ?
#
loop_
_entity_poly.entity_id
_entity_poly.type
_entity_poly.pdbx_seq_one_letter_code
_entity_poly.pdbx_strand_id
1 'polypeptide(L)'
;MHPSEETLHAWLDEALSPQESLTVQAHVQTCAACRTRLQRIQAVFTALEQLPEARLSRDLAPLVLQALPAPQMLPLPSLVVQVLVSLLALAWGATRLQPAWPSINLRTFWVTWMTWRPPHWEITTLPNFSLHAETSLVWILFVCTLLLGAAGNALLLRSSSHSRRRMP
;
A
#
# COMPACT_ATOMS: atom_id res chain seq x y z
N MET A 1 -31.07 2.48 -19.04
CA MET A 1 -31.05 3.92 -18.73
C MET A 1 -29.63 4.43 -18.99
N HIS A 2 -29.45 5.55 -19.69
CA HIS A 2 -28.11 6.09 -19.97
C HIS A 2 -27.68 7.06 -18.87
N PRO A 3 -26.38 7.10 -18.48
CA PRO A 3 -25.86 8.14 -17.61
C PRO A 3 -26.04 9.51 -18.27
N SER A 4 -26.27 10.53 -17.45
CA SER A 4 -26.31 11.91 -17.91
C SER A 4 -24.91 12.35 -18.37
N GLU A 5 -24.86 13.46 -19.09
CA GLU A 5 -23.61 14.06 -19.54
C GLU A 5 -22.75 14.52 -18.36
N GLU A 6 -23.36 15.14 -17.35
CA GLU A 6 -22.69 15.53 -16.10
C GLU A 6 -22.06 14.34 -15.39
N THR A 7 -22.75 13.20 -15.31
CA THR A 7 -22.19 11.98 -14.69
C THR A 7 -21.03 11.42 -15.50
N LEU A 8 -21.05 11.51 -16.84
CA LEU A 8 -19.92 11.09 -17.67
C LEU A 8 -18.71 12.00 -17.50
N HIS A 9 -18.89 13.31 -17.36
CA HIS A 9 -17.81 14.26 -17.05
C HIS A 9 -17.24 14.00 -15.65
N ALA A 10 -18.09 13.90 -14.63
CA ALA A 10 -17.66 13.57 -13.28
C ALA A 10 -16.93 12.22 -13.21
N TRP A 11 -17.28 11.26 -14.06
CA TRP A 11 -16.55 9.99 -14.17
C TRP A 11 -15.15 10.17 -14.77
N LEU A 12 -15.01 11.00 -15.81
CA LEU A 12 -13.71 11.32 -16.43
C LEU A 12 -12.79 12.12 -15.49
N ASP A 13 -13.37 12.98 -14.67
CA ASP A 13 -12.65 13.81 -13.69
C ASP A 13 -12.35 13.08 -12.36
N GLU A 14 -12.63 11.76 -12.29
CA GLU A 14 -12.50 10.93 -11.08
C GLU A 14 -13.29 11.48 -9.86
N ALA A 15 -14.37 12.22 -10.11
CA ALA A 15 -15.17 12.92 -9.10
C ALA A 15 -16.41 12.15 -8.62
N LEU A 16 -16.65 10.94 -9.12
CA LEU A 16 -17.74 10.06 -8.66
C LEU A 16 -17.31 9.19 -7.47
N SER A 17 -18.30 8.72 -6.70
CA SER A 17 -18.04 7.67 -5.71
C SER A 17 -17.58 6.37 -6.39
N PRO A 18 -16.81 5.49 -5.71
CA PRO A 18 -16.34 4.24 -6.31
C PRO A 18 -17.46 3.36 -6.86
N GLN A 19 -18.62 3.33 -6.19
CA GLN A 19 -19.76 2.52 -6.59
C GLN A 19 -20.45 3.07 -7.84
N GLU A 20 -20.58 4.39 -7.95
CA GLU A 20 -21.12 5.05 -9.15
C GLU A 20 -20.18 4.90 -10.34
N SER A 21 -18.87 5.04 -10.10
CA SER A 21 -17.84 4.86 -11.14
C SER A 21 -17.89 3.45 -11.76
N LEU A 22 -18.02 2.40 -10.94
CA LEU A 22 -18.18 1.03 -11.44
C LEU A 22 -19.45 0.85 -12.26
N THR A 23 -20.54 1.50 -11.84
CA THR A 23 -21.83 1.43 -12.55
C THR A 23 -21.74 2.10 -13.93
N VAL A 24 -21.14 3.29 -13.99
CA VAL A 24 -20.91 4.02 -15.25
C VAL A 24 -19.96 3.23 -16.15
N GLN A 25 -18.88 2.69 -15.60
CA GLN A 25 -17.91 1.87 -16.33
C GLN A 25 -18.58 0.65 -16.99
N ALA A 26 -19.36 -0.13 -16.22
CA ALA A 26 -20.07 -1.29 -16.75
C ALA A 26 -21.06 -0.91 -17.87
N HIS A 27 -21.75 0.22 -17.71
CA HIS A 27 -22.67 0.73 -18.73
C HIS A 27 -21.93 1.17 -20.00
N VAL A 28 -20.83 1.91 -19.88
CA VAL A 28 -20.04 2.37 -21.04
C VAL A 28 -19.46 1.17 -21.80
N GLN A 29 -19.03 0.10 -21.12
CA GLN A 29 -18.51 -1.10 -21.80
C GLN A 29 -19.56 -1.79 -22.69
N THR A 30 -20.83 -1.79 -22.28
CA THR A 30 -21.91 -2.50 -22.97
C THR A 30 -22.69 -1.62 -23.94
N CYS A 31 -22.72 -0.30 -23.71
CA CYS A 31 -23.53 0.64 -24.50
C CYS A 31 -22.70 1.38 -25.56
N ALA A 32 -22.90 1.04 -26.85
CA ALA A 32 -22.21 1.69 -27.97
C ALA A 32 -22.47 3.22 -28.02
N ALA A 33 -23.70 3.66 -27.78
CA ALA A 33 -24.04 5.09 -27.79
C ALA A 33 -23.27 5.89 -26.71
N CYS A 34 -23.05 5.30 -25.54
CA CYS A 34 -22.28 5.94 -24.47
C CYS A 34 -20.79 5.96 -24.79
N ARG A 35 -20.24 4.91 -25.43
CA ARG A 35 -18.85 4.92 -25.92
C ARG A 35 -18.62 6.02 -26.95
N THR A 36 -19.52 6.17 -27.92
CA THR A 36 -19.38 7.22 -28.94
C THR A 36 -19.44 8.62 -28.33
N ARG A 37 -20.31 8.85 -27.34
CA ARG A 37 -20.35 10.13 -26.60
C ARG A 37 -19.03 10.38 -25.87
N LEU A 38 -18.50 9.37 -25.19
CA LEU A 38 -17.26 9.47 -24.44
C LEU A 38 -16.06 9.74 -25.35
N GLN A 39 -15.99 9.07 -26.50
CA GLN A 39 -14.97 9.32 -27.53
C GLN A 39 -15.02 10.77 -28.05
N ARG A 40 -16.23 11.34 -28.20
CA ARG A 40 -16.38 12.75 -28.59
C ARG A 40 -15.81 13.70 -27.54
N ILE A 41 -16.08 13.45 -26.25
CA ILE A 41 -15.54 14.26 -25.16
C ILE A 41 -14.01 14.14 -25.13
N GLN A 42 -13.47 12.92 -25.21
CA GLN A 42 -12.02 12.69 -25.23
C GLN A 42 -11.33 13.34 -26.42
N ALA A 43 -11.96 13.33 -27.61
CA ALA A 43 -11.41 13.99 -28.79
C ALA A 43 -11.19 15.50 -28.59
N VAL A 44 -12.05 16.16 -27.81
CA VAL A 44 -11.85 17.57 -27.45
C VAL A 44 -10.60 17.74 -26.58
N PHE A 45 -10.42 16.89 -25.55
CA PHE A 45 -9.22 16.93 -24.71
C PHE A 45 -7.95 16.65 -25.51
N THR A 46 -7.95 15.65 -26.39
CA THR A 46 -6.82 15.36 -27.26
C THR A 46 -6.49 16.55 -28.18
N ALA A 47 -7.50 17.27 -28.68
CA ALA A 47 -7.26 18.47 -29.47
C ALA A 47 -6.68 19.62 -28.63
N LEU A 48 -7.08 19.74 -27.36
CA LEU A 48 -6.52 20.72 -26.43
C LEU A 48 -5.06 20.40 -26.07
N GLU A 49 -4.73 19.12 -25.88
CA GLU A 49 -3.34 18.66 -25.62
C GLU A 49 -2.39 18.95 -26.78
N GLN A 50 -2.90 19.06 -28.01
CA GLN A 50 -2.11 19.41 -29.19
C GLN A 50 -1.85 20.92 -29.32
N LEU A 51 -2.47 21.75 -28.48
CA LEU A 51 -2.20 23.19 -28.49
C LEU A 51 -0.75 23.47 -28.08
N PRO A 52 -0.10 24.47 -28.71
CA PRO A 52 1.25 24.84 -28.33
C PRO A 52 1.28 25.28 -26.87
N GLU A 53 2.32 24.86 -26.16
CA GLU A 53 2.51 25.21 -24.76
C GLU A 53 2.53 26.74 -24.60
N ALA A 54 1.62 27.24 -23.76
CA ALA A 54 1.53 28.67 -23.50
C ALA A 54 2.77 29.10 -22.71
N ARG A 55 3.63 29.92 -23.33
CA ARG A 55 4.74 30.54 -22.60
C ARG A 55 4.17 31.50 -21.58
N LEU A 56 4.41 31.22 -20.29
CA LEU A 56 4.13 32.19 -19.23
C LEU A 56 4.98 33.44 -19.48
N SER A 57 4.37 34.62 -19.31
CA SER A 57 5.06 35.91 -19.48
C SER A 57 6.16 36.16 -18.45
N ARG A 58 6.18 35.37 -17.37
CA ARG A 58 7.12 35.46 -16.25
C ARG A 58 7.49 34.06 -15.80
N ASP A 59 8.74 33.90 -15.38
CA ASP A 59 9.19 32.68 -14.74
C ASP A 59 8.59 32.60 -13.31
N LEU A 60 7.66 31.68 -13.12
CA LEU A 60 7.04 31.41 -11.81
C LEU A 60 7.80 30.35 -11.02
N ALA A 61 8.75 29.62 -11.62
CA ALA A 61 9.50 28.58 -10.94
C ALA A 61 10.14 29.04 -9.63
N PRO A 62 10.83 30.20 -9.53
CA PRO A 62 11.43 30.62 -8.27
C PRO A 62 10.38 30.93 -7.20
N LEU A 63 9.23 31.50 -7.57
CA LEU A 63 8.16 31.82 -6.63
C LEU A 63 7.48 30.56 -6.11
N VAL A 64 7.23 29.58 -6.99
CA VAL A 64 6.65 28.29 -6.59
C VAL A 64 7.63 27.53 -5.70
N LEU A 65 8.91 27.46 -6.07
CA LEU A 65 9.94 26.78 -5.27
C LEU A 65 10.11 27.40 -3.88
N GLN A 66 9.97 28.72 -3.76
CA GLN A 66 9.98 29.41 -2.46
C GLN A 66 8.70 29.17 -1.64
N ALA A 67 7.57 28.95 -2.31
CA ALA A 67 6.30 28.64 -1.65
C ALA A 67 6.18 27.16 -1.23
N LEU A 68 7.03 26.27 -1.77
CA LEU A 68 7.05 24.88 -1.36
C LEU A 68 7.53 24.74 0.10
N PRO A 69 6.88 23.90 0.90
CA PRO A 69 7.35 23.63 2.26
C PRO A 69 8.76 23.02 2.21
N ALA A 70 9.67 23.57 3.03
CA ALA A 70 11.03 23.05 3.13
C ALA A 70 11.02 21.52 3.39
N PRO A 71 11.90 20.75 2.73
CA PRO A 71 11.96 19.30 2.91
C PRO A 71 12.14 18.96 4.39
N GLN A 72 11.28 18.09 4.89
CA GLN A 72 11.37 17.62 6.28
C GLN A 72 12.50 16.61 6.37
N MET A 73 13.66 17.04 6.86
CA MET A 73 14.74 16.12 7.21
C MET A 73 14.32 15.34 8.45
N LEU A 74 14.28 14.01 8.35
CA LEU A 74 14.15 13.15 9.54
C LEU A 74 15.35 13.41 10.47
N PRO A 75 15.13 13.59 11.78
CA PRO A 75 16.23 13.85 12.70
C PRO A 75 17.17 12.64 12.74
N LEU A 76 18.44 12.84 12.41
CA LEU A 76 19.53 11.84 12.53
C LEU A 76 19.44 10.90 13.75
N PRO A 77 19.15 11.38 14.98
CA PRO A 77 19.04 10.47 16.13
C PRO A 77 17.90 9.44 16.01
N SER A 78 16.80 9.71 15.29
CA SER A 78 15.73 8.72 15.14
C SER A 78 16.18 7.53 14.29
N LEU A 79 16.97 7.78 13.25
CA LEU A 79 17.56 6.73 12.42
C LEU A 79 18.55 5.89 13.22
N VAL A 80 19.40 6.53 14.03
CA VAL A 80 20.37 5.84 14.88
C VAL A 80 19.66 4.94 15.91
N VAL A 81 18.62 5.47 16.57
CA VAL A 81 17.81 4.69 17.52
C VAL A 81 17.12 3.52 16.81
N GLN A 82 16.57 3.72 15.62
CA GLN A 82 15.92 2.65 14.87
C GLN A 82 16.89 1.53 14.49
N VAL A 83 18.10 1.88 14.04
CA VAL A 83 19.16 0.89 13.72
C VAL A 83 19.57 0.14 14.98
N LEU A 84 19.80 0.84 16.09
CA LEU A 84 20.17 0.23 17.36
C LEU A 84 19.09 -0.74 17.87
N VAL A 85 17.82 -0.34 17.86
CA VAL A 85 16.70 -1.19 18.27
C VAL A 85 16.62 -2.43 17.40
N SER A 86 16.80 -2.28 16.08
CA SER A 86 16.76 -3.41 15.14
C SER A 86 17.90 -4.40 15.40
N LEU A 87 19.12 -3.91 15.63
CA LEU A 87 20.27 -4.74 15.94
C LEU A 87 20.12 -5.46 17.29
N LEU A 88 19.60 -4.76 18.31
CA LEU A 88 19.32 -5.36 19.62
C LEU A 88 18.23 -6.43 19.54
N ALA A 89 17.17 -6.21 18.77
CA ALA A 89 16.12 -7.21 18.56
C ALA A 89 16.66 -8.46 17.85
N LEU A 90 17.52 -8.29 16.84
CA LEU A 90 18.18 -9.39 16.14
C LEU A 90 19.14 -10.17 17.05
N ALA A 91 19.99 -9.47 17.81
CA ALA A 91 20.92 -10.10 18.74
C ALA A 91 20.19 -10.83 19.88
N TRP A 92 19.11 -10.25 20.40
CA TRP A 92 18.28 -10.86 21.42
C TRP A 92 17.53 -12.09 20.90
N GLY A 93 16.99 -12.03 19.67
CA GLY A 93 16.45 -13.20 18.98
C GLY A 93 17.50 -14.31 18.86
N ALA A 94 18.66 -14.00 18.30
CA ALA A 94 19.74 -14.97 18.09
C ALA A 94 20.20 -15.69 19.37
N THR A 95 20.14 -15.02 20.52
CA THR A 95 20.56 -15.61 21.82
C THR A 95 19.44 -16.38 22.54
N ARG A 96 18.16 -16.05 22.30
CA ARG A 96 17.00 -16.72 22.89
C ARG A 96 16.52 -17.92 22.09
N LEU A 97 16.88 -18.00 20.81
CA LEU A 97 16.75 -19.21 20.01
C LEU A 97 17.80 -20.24 20.46
N GLN A 98 17.55 -20.92 21.58
CA GLN A 98 18.24 -22.18 21.89
C GLN A 98 17.94 -23.22 20.80
N PRO A 99 18.86 -24.18 20.53
CA PRO A 99 18.65 -25.25 19.54
C PRO A 99 17.60 -26.31 19.96
N ALA A 100 16.75 -26.02 20.94
CA ALA A 100 15.63 -26.88 21.32
C ALA A 100 14.39 -26.50 20.47
N TRP A 101 14.51 -26.59 19.15
CA TRP A 101 13.36 -26.40 18.27
C TRP A 101 12.49 -27.65 18.28
N PRO A 102 11.19 -27.55 18.62
CA PRO A 102 10.26 -28.61 18.27
C PRO A 102 10.19 -28.62 16.74
N SER A 103 10.68 -29.69 16.12
CA SER A 103 10.34 -29.96 14.72
C SER A 103 8.81 -30.00 14.65
N ILE A 104 8.23 -29.05 13.92
CA ILE A 104 6.81 -29.15 13.57
C ILE A 104 6.74 -30.30 12.59
N ASN A 105 6.59 -31.50 13.12
CA ASN A 105 6.40 -32.68 12.32
C ASN A 105 5.02 -32.49 11.67
N LEU A 106 4.98 -32.23 10.38
CA LEU A 106 3.71 -31.96 9.70
C LEU A 106 2.74 -33.12 9.89
N ARG A 107 3.22 -34.34 10.19
CA ARG A 107 2.37 -35.45 10.63
C ARG A 107 1.53 -35.11 11.86
N THR A 108 2.12 -34.58 12.94
CA THR A 108 1.35 -34.24 14.16
C THR A 108 0.44 -33.06 13.90
N PHE A 109 0.89 -32.04 13.18
CA PHE A 109 0.03 -30.91 12.78
C PHE A 109 -1.16 -31.36 11.91
N TRP A 110 -0.92 -32.22 10.91
CA TRP A 110 -1.97 -32.79 10.05
C TRP A 110 -2.94 -33.66 10.84
N VAL A 111 -2.45 -34.50 11.75
CA VAL A 111 -3.31 -35.39 12.56
C VAL A 111 -4.22 -34.56 13.49
N THR A 112 -3.69 -33.51 14.12
CA THR A 112 -4.51 -32.60 14.95
C THR A 112 -5.52 -31.79 14.13
N TRP A 113 -5.23 -31.52 12.86
CA TRP A 113 -6.18 -30.86 11.94
C TRP A 113 -7.19 -31.85 11.33
N MET A 114 -6.80 -33.11 11.12
CA MET A 114 -7.64 -34.20 10.60
C MET A 114 -8.75 -34.63 11.57
N THR A 115 -8.54 -34.53 12.87
CA THR A 115 -9.57 -34.84 13.88
C THR A 115 -10.78 -33.90 13.79
N TRP A 116 -10.67 -32.79 13.03
CA TRP A 116 -11.76 -31.86 12.76
C TRP A 116 -12.46 -32.10 11.40
N ARG A 117 -12.09 -33.16 10.64
CA ARG A 117 -12.66 -33.48 9.31
C ARG A 117 -13.74 -34.58 9.34
N PRO A 118 -14.69 -34.56 8.38
CA PRO A 118 -15.70 -35.60 8.23
C PRO A 118 -15.12 -36.95 7.76
N PRO A 119 -15.73 -38.09 8.14
CA PRO A 119 -15.11 -39.43 8.16
C PRO A 119 -14.86 -40.11 6.80
N HIS A 120 -15.12 -39.48 5.65
CA HIS A 120 -15.10 -40.14 4.33
C HIS A 120 -13.86 -39.83 3.47
N TRP A 121 -12.87 -39.12 4.00
CA TRP A 121 -11.63 -38.82 3.25
C TRP A 121 -10.48 -39.74 3.69
N GLU A 122 -10.25 -40.80 2.94
CA GLU A 122 -9.05 -41.64 3.06
C GLU A 122 -7.91 -41.05 2.22
N ILE A 123 -6.86 -40.57 2.88
CA ILE A 123 -5.62 -40.12 2.21
C ILE A 123 -4.53 -41.12 2.58
N THR A 124 -4.11 -41.93 1.61
CA THR A 124 -3.32 -43.14 1.88
C THR A 124 -1.82 -42.92 2.04
N THR A 125 -1.25 -41.78 1.65
CA THR A 125 0.14 -41.42 2.05
C THR A 125 0.35 -39.91 2.02
N LEU A 126 0.84 -39.34 3.13
CA LEU A 126 1.34 -37.97 3.18
C LEU A 126 2.86 -38.00 2.95
N PRO A 127 3.40 -37.27 1.96
CA PRO A 127 4.84 -37.08 1.84
C PRO A 127 5.36 -36.29 3.05
N ASN A 128 6.52 -36.69 3.57
CA ASN A 128 7.12 -36.06 4.73
C ASN A 128 7.80 -34.75 4.31
N PHE A 129 7.11 -33.62 4.43
CA PHE A 129 7.70 -32.31 4.21
C PHE A 129 8.19 -31.75 5.55
N SER A 130 9.49 -31.50 5.67
CA SER A 130 10.06 -30.76 6.79
C SER A 130 10.16 -29.28 6.40
N LEU A 131 9.11 -28.51 6.69
CA LEU A 131 9.20 -27.05 6.62
C LEU A 131 10.08 -26.59 7.79
N HIS A 132 11.27 -26.08 7.46
CA HIS A 132 12.15 -25.49 8.44
C HIS A 132 11.51 -24.17 8.91
N ALA A 133 10.96 -24.18 10.12
CA ALA A 133 10.28 -23.03 10.75
C ALA A 133 11.22 -21.85 11.06
N GLU A 134 12.49 -21.95 10.70
CA GLU A 134 13.53 -20.93 10.86
C GLU A 134 13.18 -19.61 10.15
N THR A 135 12.40 -19.66 9.07
CA THR A 135 12.04 -18.45 8.31
C THR A 135 10.91 -17.67 8.97
N SER A 136 9.86 -18.31 9.49
CA SER A 136 8.61 -17.60 9.83
C SER A 136 8.72 -16.68 11.06
N LEU A 137 9.44 -17.08 12.11
CA LEU A 137 9.64 -16.23 13.30
C LEU A 137 10.60 -15.07 13.02
N VAL A 138 11.65 -15.30 12.22
CA VAL A 138 12.55 -14.24 11.77
C VAL A 138 11.78 -13.24 10.92
N TRP A 139 10.91 -13.70 10.02
CA TRP A 139 10.02 -12.85 9.25
C TRP A 139 9.04 -12.06 10.12
N ILE A 140 8.43 -12.67 11.15
CA ILE A 140 7.52 -11.98 12.07
C ILE A 140 8.28 -10.87 12.84
N LEU A 141 9.45 -11.17 13.40
CA LEU A 141 10.27 -10.17 14.12
C LEU A 141 10.76 -9.05 13.20
N PHE A 142 11.16 -9.40 11.97
CA PHE A 142 11.56 -8.44 10.95
C PHE A 142 10.40 -7.51 10.56
N VAL A 143 9.21 -8.08 10.29
CA VAL A 143 8.00 -7.32 9.97
C VAL A 143 7.59 -6.43 11.14
N CYS A 144 7.58 -6.94 12.37
CA CYS A 144 7.27 -6.14 13.56
C CYS A 144 8.23 -4.95 13.72
N THR A 145 9.53 -5.17 13.50
CA THR A 145 10.54 -4.10 13.62
C THR A 145 10.38 -3.04 12.54
N LEU A 146 10.07 -3.43 11.30
CA LEU A 146 9.74 -2.50 10.22
C LEU A 146 8.47 -1.68 10.53
N LEU A 147 7.42 -2.34 11.02
CA LEU A 147 6.16 -1.67 11.37
C LEU A 147 6.34 -0.67 12.53
N LEU A 148 7.09 -1.05 13.57
CA LEU A 148 7.44 -0.17 14.69
C LEU A 148 8.28 1.03 14.22
N GLY A 149 9.25 0.81 13.34
CA GLY A 149 10.05 1.88 12.73
C GLY A 149 9.20 2.84 11.87
N ALA A 150 8.31 2.30 11.03
CA ALA A 150 7.40 3.09 10.21
C ALA A 150 6.43 3.92 11.05
N ALA A 151 5.85 3.32 12.10
CA ALA A 151 4.96 4.02 13.03
C ALA A 151 5.69 5.15 13.78
N GLY A 152 6.91 4.89 14.26
CA GLY A 152 7.75 5.90 14.92
C GLY A 152 8.07 7.08 14.00
N ASN A 153 8.46 6.80 12.75
CA ASN A 153 8.73 7.84 11.76
C ASN A 153 7.46 8.65 11.41
N ALA A 154 6.30 7.99 11.27
CA ALA A 154 5.03 8.66 11.03
C ALA A 154 4.62 9.59 12.19
N LEU A 155 4.83 9.17 13.44
CA LEU A 155 4.58 9.98 14.64
C LEU A 155 5.48 11.22 14.71
N LEU A 156 6.77 11.06 14.39
CA LEU A 156 7.74 12.18 14.35
C LEU A 156 7.40 13.21 13.26
N LEU A 157 6.99 12.77 12.07
CA LEU A 157 6.55 13.67 11.00
C LEU A 157 5.24 14.38 11.35
N ARG A 158 4.35 13.72 12.11
CA ARG A 158 3.11 14.34 12.58
C ARG A 158 3.35 15.41 13.65
N SER A 159 4.25 15.17 14.60
CA SER A 159 4.51 16.13 15.68
C SER A 159 5.23 17.40 15.18
N SER A 160 6.17 17.27 14.24
CA SER A 160 6.85 18.40 13.60
C SER A 160 5.88 19.29 12.80
N SER A 161 4.86 18.70 12.19
CA SER A 161 3.81 19.46 11.50
C SER A 161 2.95 20.32 12.44
N HIS A 162 2.88 19.94 13.72
CA HIS A 162 2.00 20.57 14.70
C HIS A 162 2.69 21.73 15.46
N SER A 163 4.02 21.68 15.61
CA SER A 163 4.81 22.80 16.15
C SER A 163 4.90 23.97 15.17
N ARG A 164 4.99 23.69 13.86
CA ARG A 164 5.13 24.72 12.82
C ARG A 164 3.85 25.55 12.59
N ARG A 165 2.66 25.04 12.96
CA ARG A 165 1.39 25.81 12.92
C ARG A 165 1.21 26.80 14.09
N ARG A 166 2.12 26.82 15.07
CA ARG A 166 2.04 27.70 16.26
C ARG A 166 3.04 28.85 16.26
N MET A 167 3.76 29.07 15.18
CA MET A 167 4.59 30.27 15.02
C MET A 167 3.82 31.27 14.13
N PRO A 168 3.39 32.42 14.66
CA PRO A 168 2.72 33.48 13.93
C PRO A 168 3.68 34.22 12.97
#